data_AF-A0A1E7F5L2-F1
#
_entry.id   AF-A0A1E7F5L2-F1
#
_cell.length_a   1.000
_cell.length_b   1.000
_cell.length_c   1.000
_cell.angle_alpha   90.00
_cell.angle_beta   90.00
_cell.angle_gamma   90.00
#
_symmetry.space_group_name_H-M   'P 1'
#
loop_
_entity.id
_entity.type
_entity.pdbx_description
1 polymer ?
#
loop_
_entity_poly.entity_id
_entity_poly.type
_entity_poly.pdbx_seq_one_letter_code
_entity_poly.pdbx_strand_id
1 'polypeptide(L)'
;MTCPSASIAVNCCQVACCIPTIPAIDFPISLHPDWMSNLVQSVPDVALGDVVIPGTHDSASYSIPSYKFYSAVGRTQNVSVLEQLHRGTRFLDLRIAGSGKDVYIFHGCLKGCKFERILDDIHLFCQDFPGEFLVIKVVAEYGRAFDPKLKKKALDIIQSSLGDKLFQGPSVDKLLETPLRDLTMKGQQACVILHSRIYDDFTVGGVEYNDSFVSKEYSCFNADSWLEDKWYNTHDSKQLLEWNLEEVKAQGKKGKLLNNQFVLTPGVGNLGDVVKLLLGWSSLQPVYLANDLYKPQKRHGAPVLHDFFAQNPDDNWNLVSMDYVDLSPAMVSLLVGINFSAFDIMLATVQYGNPNFYRPSMSVTSKVQSHVMRGRCLFLNVGKDFGSNFGTLTLAYRVLGKFYSIVIHFDGSSVIVLNEYNHMQAGSKEIVIEEGAEEGSINPGGGGTIMTWSKEEDNGGEIEFDFDSPF
;
A
#
# COMPACT_ATOMS: atom_id res chain seq x y z
N MET A 1 20.10 5.19 -42.55
CA MET A 1 19.33 4.12 -41.88
C MET A 1 20.00 3.84 -40.54
N THR A 2 19.59 4.56 -39.50
CA THR A 2 19.93 4.24 -38.11
C THR A 2 19.08 3.04 -37.69
N CYS A 3 19.70 2.04 -37.08
CA CYS A 3 19.15 0.72 -36.86
C CYS A 3 17.91 0.75 -35.92
N PRO A 4 16.80 0.06 -36.22
CA PRO A 4 15.67 -0.15 -35.32
C PRO A 4 16.02 -0.91 -34.03
N SER A 5 17.26 -1.36 -33.84
CA SER A 5 17.73 -1.93 -32.57
C SER A 5 18.05 -0.85 -31.53
N ALA A 6 18.30 0.39 -31.95
CA ALA A 6 18.85 1.42 -31.07
C ALA A 6 17.86 1.90 -30.00
N SER A 7 16.60 2.22 -30.31
CA SER A 7 15.68 2.75 -29.28
C SER A 7 15.13 1.68 -28.33
N ILE A 8 14.96 0.42 -28.78
CA ILE A 8 14.68 -0.70 -27.86
C ILE A 8 15.90 -0.97 -26.97
N ALA A 9 17.10 -0.95 -27.54
CA ALA A 9 18.33 -1.02 -26.74
C ALA A 9 18.47 0.18 -25.81
N VAL A 10 18.01 1.39 -26.16
CA VAL A 10 18.01 2.54 -25.25
C VAL A 10 17.02 2.34 -24.11
N ASN A 11 15.81 1.84 -24.37
CA ASN A 11 14.82 1.60 -23.30
C ASN A 11 15.29 0.49 -22.34
N CYS A 12 15.87 -0.59 -22.88
CA CYS A 12 16.34 -1.73 -22.08
C CYS A 12 17.72 -1.51 -21.46
N CYS A 13 18.72 -0.98 -22.17
CA CYS A 13 20.11 -0.86 -21.69
C CYS A 13 20.34 0.38 -20.81
N GLN A 14 19.28 0.95 -20.24
CA GLN A 14 19.39 2.08 -19.32
C GLN A 14 19.78 1.66 -17.91
N VAL A 15 20.54 2.56 -17.28
CA VAL A 15 20.83 2.61 -15.85
C VAL A 15 19.61 3.20 -15.17
N ALA A 16 19.19 2.64 -14.03
CA ALA A 16 18.11 3.22 -13.26
C ALA A 16 18.54 4.62 -12.77
N CYS A 17 17.94 5.68 -13.34
CA CYS A 17 18.05 7.02 -12.80
C CYS A 17 17.01 7.16 -11.69
N CYS A 18 17.44 7.59 -10.50
CA CYS A 18 16.50 8.06 -9.48
C CYS A 18 15.71 9.21 -10.12
N ILE A 19 14.41 9.03 -10.33
CA ILE A 19 13.53 10.16 -10.61
C ILE A 19 13.39 10.87 -9.26
N PRO A 20 13.89 12.12 -9.11
CA PRO A 20 13.52 12.91 -7.95
C PRO A 20 12.01 13.11 -8.02
N THR A 21 11.28 12.42 -7.16
CA THR A 21 9.90 12.74 -6.91
C THR A 21 9.90 14.15 -6.32
N ILE A 22 9.27 15.09 -7.03
CA ILE A 22 8.49 16.07 -6.32
C ILE A 22 7.24 15.27 -5.95
N PRO A 23 7.13 14.71 -4.74
CA PRO A 23 5.86 14.13 -4.34
C PRO A 23 4.81 15.24 -4.54
N ALA A 24 3.61 14.88 -5.00
CA ALA A 24 2.46 15.70 -4.64
C ALA A 24 2.58 15.94 -3.12
N ILE A 25 2.36 17.16 -2.64
CA ILE A 25 2.53 17.43 -1.20
C ILE A 25 1.49 16.57 -0.48
N ASP A 26 1.92 15.38 -0.06
CA ASP A 26 1.13 14.38 0.63
C ASP A 26 1.16 14.78 2.10
N PHE A 27 0.14 15.53 2.52
CA PHE A 27 -0.07 15.89 3.90
C PHE A 27 -0.93 14.80 4.55
N PRO A 28 -0.45 14.06 5.59
CA PRO A 28 0.83 14.14 6.31
C PRO A 28 1.85 13.05 5.91
N ILE A 29 3.06 13.17 6.44
CA ILE A 29 4.22 12.26 6.30
C ILE A 29 3.80 10.79 6.46
N SER A 30 4.26 9.97 5.50
CA SER A 30 3.67 8.70 5.05
C SER A 30 4.19 7.43 5.72
N LEU A 31 4.44 7.49 7.03
CA LEU A 31 4.89 6.32 7.78
C LEU A 31 3.70 5.70 8.53
N HIS A 32 3.61 4.39 8.43
CA HIS A 32 2.61 3.54 9.05
C HIS A 32 3.30 2.29 9.63
N PRO A 33 4.28 2.42 10.53
CA PRO A 33 5.06 1.26 10.95
C PRO A 33 4.31 0.34 11.93
N ASP A 34 3.28 0.84 12.61
CA ASP A 34 2.54 0.12 13.66
C ASP A 34 1.01 0.09 13.42
N TRP A 35 0.58 0.23 12.15
CA TRP A 35 -0.84 0.38 11.84
C TRP A 35 -1.67 -0.86 12.19
N MET A 36 -1.11 -2.07 12.06
CA MET A 36 -1.83 -3.29 12.45
C MET A 36 -2.01 -3.35 13.97
N SER A 37 -1.00 -2.96 14.74
CA SER A 37 -1.05 -2.87 16.20
C SER A 37 -2.12 -1.89 16.70
N ASN A 38 -2.33 -0.79 15.98
CA ASN A 38 -3.41 0.16 16.26
C ASN A 38 -4.76 -0.37 15.78
N LEU A 39 -4.81 -1.06 14.64
CA LEU A 39 -6.02 -1.68 14.12
C LEU A 39 -6.62 -2.69 15.11
N VAL A 40 -5.82 -3.54 15.77
CA VAL A 40 -6.36 -4.50 16.77
C VAL A 40 -6.96 -3.79 17.99
N GLN A 41 -6.56 -2.56 18.30
CA GLN A 41 -7.20 -1.79 19.38
C GLN A 41 -8.58 -1.27 18.95
N SER A 42 -8.71 -0.91 17.68
CA SER A 42 -9.93 -0.40 17.05
C SER A 42 -10.95 -1.51 16.72
N VAL A 43 -10.47 -2.61 16.13
CA VAL A 43 -11.26 -3.73 15.63
C VAL A 43 -10.60 -5.05 16.10
N PRO A 44 -10.77 -5.44 17.38
CA PRO A 44 -9.98 -6.50 18.00
C PRO A 44 -10.13 -7.90 17.38
N ASP A 45 -11.29 -8.16 16.78
CA ASP A 45 -11.64 -9.47 16.22
C ASP A 45 -11.54 -9.48 14.68
N VAL A 46 -10.86 -8.49 14.07
CA VAL A 46 -10.63 -8.48 12.62
C VAL A 46 -9.77 -9.69 12.22
N ALA A 47 -10.33 -10.53 11.36
CA ALA A 47 -9.63 -11.69 10.80
C ALA A 47 -8.63 -11.23 9.73
N LEU A 48 -7.46 -11.88 9.62
CA LEU A 48 -6.42 -11.48 8.66
C LEU A 48 -6.95 -11.44 7.22
N GLY A 49 -7.83 -12.37 6.84
CA GLY A 49 -8.44 -12.42 5.51
C GLY A 49 -9.36 -11.25 5.17
N ASP A 50 -9.82 -10.50 6.18
CA ASP A 50 -10.68 -9.32 6.03
C ASP A 50 -9.90 -8.00 6.02
N VAL A 51 -8.59 -8.06 6.24
CA VAL A 51 -7.70 -6.91 6.20
C VAL A 51 -7.24 -6.67 4.75
N VAL A 52 -7.34 -5.41 4.30
CA VAL A 52 -6.71 -4.94 3.07
C VAL A 52 -5.26 -4.55 3.39
N ILE A 53 -4.33 -5.30 2.82
CA ILE A 53 -2.90 -5.23 3.11
C ILE A 53 -2.16 -4.61 1.91
N PRO A 54 -1.51 -3.45 2.09
CA PRO A 54 -0.61 -2.92 1.08
C PRO A 54 0.60 -3.84 0.87
N GLY A 55 0.96 -4.06 -0.37
CA GLY A 55 2.02 -4.97 -0.78
C GLY A 55 2.93 -4.39 -1.85
N THR A 56 4.06 -5.06 -2.08
CA THR A 56 5.05 -4.65 -3.08
C THR A 56 5.40 -5.81 -3.99
N HIS A 57 5.38 -5.56 -5.29
CA HIS A 57 5.86 -6.50 -6.29
C HIS A 57 7.39 -6.41 -6.41
N ASP A 58 8.03 -7.58 -6.50
CA ASP A 58 9.48 -7.75 -6.56
C ASP A 58 10.22 -6.84 -5.55
N SER A 59 9.80 -6.92 -4.29
CA SER A 59 10.04 -5.94 -3.22
C SER A 59 11.51 -5.60 -3.03
N ALA A 60 12.40 -6.59 -3.21
CA ALA A 60 13.83 -6.43 -2.98
C ALA A 60 14.62 -6.00 -4.23
N SER A 61 13.95 -5.73 -5.36
CA SER A 61 14.59 -5.28 -6.60
C SER A 61 15.34 -3.95 -6.43
N TYR A 62 14.99 -3.14 -5.42
CA TYR A 62 15.74 -1.92 -5.04
C TYR A 62 17.23 -2.19 -4.81
N SER A 63 17.58 -3.41 -4.39
CA SER A 63 18.95 -3.83 -4.10
C SER A 63 19.78 -4.09 -5.37
N ILE A 64 19.16 -4.14 -6.54
CA ILE A 64 19.85 -4.24 -7.83
C ILE A 64 20.61 -2.91 -8.05
N PRO A 65 21.94 -2.97 -8.20
CA PRO A 65 22.73 -1.75 -8.37
C PRO A 65 22.29 -0.98 -9.62
N SER A 66 21.96 0.29 -9.42
CA SER A 66 21.41 1.17 -10.46
C SER A 66 22.33 1.32 -11.67
N TYR A 67 23.65 1.25 -11.48
CA TYR A 67 24.65 1.33 -12.55
C TYR A 67 24.71 0.10 -13.47
N LYS A 68 23.99 -1.00 -13.16
CA LYS A 68 23.96 -2.16 -14.06
C LYS A 68 23.11 -1.87 -15.29
N PHE A 69 23.59 -2.29 -16.46
CA PHE A 69 22.77 -2.37 -17.67
C PHE A 69 21.52 -3.20 -17.37
N TYR A 70 20.36 -2.77 -17.90
CA TYR A 70 19.04 -3.35 -17.66
C TYR A 70 18.42 -3.09 -16.29
N SER A 71 19.11 -2.43 -15.36
CA SER A 71 18.54 -2.13 -14.04
C SER A 71 17.30 -1.25 -14.11
N ALA A 72 17.18 -0.35 -15.10
CA ALA A 72 16.01 0.50 -15.25
C ALA A 72 14.71 -0.29 -15.54
N VAL A 73 14.83 -1.45 -16.20
CA VAL A 73 13.67 -2.31 -16.54
C VAL A 73 13.44 -3.46 -15.57
N GLY A 74 14.41 -3.74 -14.69
CA GLY A 74 14.32 -4.80 -13.69
C GLY A 74 14.22 -4.32 -12.24
N ARG A 75 14.15 -3.00 -12.01
CA ARG A 75 13.81 -2.43 -10.71
C ARG A 75 12.33 -2.08 -10.68
N THR A 76 11.70 -2.39 -9.57
CA THR A 76 10.28 -2.12 -9.28
C THR A 76 10.11 -1.33 -7.98
N GLN A 77 11.18 -1.12 -7.22
CA GLN A 77 11.18 -0.33 -5.99
C GLN A 77 12.40 0.60 -5.92
N ASN A 78 12.22 1.79 -5.36
CA ASN A 78 13.31 2.72 -5.04
C ASN A 78 13.84 2.52 -3.63
N VAL A 79 12.94 2.24 -2.70
CA VAL A 79 13.17 2.18 -1.26
C VAL A 79 13.46 0.76 -0.78
N SER A 80 14.20 0.64 0.31
CA SER A 80 14.53 -0.63 0.96
C SER A 80 13.29 -1.35 1.50
N VAL A 81 13.41 -2.67 1.73
CA VAL A 81 12.31 -3.44 2.35
C VAL A 81 11.95 -2.86 3.72
N LEU A 82 12.93 -2.47 4.53
CA LEU A 82 12.67 -1.82 5.81
C LEU A 82 11.86 -0.52 5.65
N GLU A 83 12.21 0.33 4.68
CA GLU A 83 11.46 1.55 4.39
C GLU A 83 10.05 1.28 3.85
N GLN A 84 9.86 0.22 3.04
CA GLN A 84 8.53 -0.21 2.58
C GLN A 84 7.65 -0.59 3.76
N LEU A 85 8.19 -1.38 4.71
CA LEU A 85 7.48 -1.77 5.94
C LEU A 85 7.13 -0.54 6.80
N HIS A 86 8.06 0.41 6.97
CA HIS A 86 7.77 1.67 7.67
C HIS A 86 6.68 2.50 6.99
N ARG A 87 6.51 2.38 5.66
CA ARG A 87 5.44 3.05 4.91
C ARG A 87 4.10 2.31 4.99
N GLY A 88 4.02 1.14 5.62
CA GLY A 88 2.78 0.41 5.87
C GLY A 88 2.59 -0.87 5.06
N THR A 89 3.52 -1.24 4.18
CA THR A 89 3.39 -2.49 3.43
C THR A 89 3.56 -3.70 4.36
N ARG A 90 2.76 -4.75 4.18
CA ARG A 90 2.90 -6.01 4.93
C ARG A 90 2.90 -7.25 4.02
N PHE A 91 2.75 -7.06 2.70
CA PHE A 91 2.98 -8.12 1.72
C PHE A 91 4.26 -7.86 0.91
N LEU A 92 5.13 -8.87 0.83
CA LEU A 92 6.42 -8.79 0.13
C LEU A 92 6.56 -9.93 -0.90
N ASP A 93 6.95 -9.63 -2.14
CA ASP A 93 7.32 -10.60 -3.18
C ASP A 93 8.85 -10.64 -3.32
N LEU A 94 9.50 -11.68 -2.79
CA LEU A 94 10.95 -11.85 -2.78
C LEU A 94 11.38 -12.88 -3.83
N ARG A 95 12.20 -12.46 -4.78
CA ARG A 95 12.70 -13.31 -5.86
C ARG A 95 14.17 -13.66 -5.66
N ILE A 96 14.46 -14.95 -5.55
CA ILE A 96 15.77 -15.45 -5.15
C ILE A 96 16.34 -16.50 -6.10
N ALA A 97 17.66 -16.57 -6.16
CA ALA A 97 18.38 -17.66 -6.80
C ALA A 97 19.77 -17.87 -6.19
N GLY A 98 20.37 -19.02 -6.50
CA GLY A 98 21.74 -19.32 -6.11
C GLY A 98 22.78 -18.55 -6.92
N SER A 99 23.83 -18.05 -6.26
CA SER A 99 25.02 -17.50 -6.91
C SER A 99 26.27 -17.84 -6.12
N GLY A 100 27.12 -18.73 -6.67
CA GLY A 100 28.27 -19.25 -5.95
C GLY A 100 27.83 -20.12 -4.77
N LYS A 101 28.14 -19.68 -3.54
CA LYS A 101 27.82 -20.42 -2.29
C LYS A 101 26.67 -19.82 -1.50
N ASP A 102 26.06 -18.76 -2.02
CA ASP A 102 25.08 -17.93 -1.32
C ASP A 102 23.79 -17.78 -2.15
N VAL A 103 22.74 -17.34 -1.48
CA VAL A 103 21.43 -17.02 -2.06
C VAL A 103 21.33 -15.50 -2.16
N TYR A 104 20.92 -14.99 -3.33
CA TYR A 104 20.79 -13.57 -3.60
C TYR A 104 19.39 -13.24 -4.13
N ILE A 105 19.04 -11.97 -4.01
CA ILE A 105 17.92 -11.38 -4.72
C ILE A 105 18.24 -11.32 -6.21
N PHE A 106 17.26 -11.63 -7.06
CA PHE A 106 17.39 -11.57 -8.51
C PHE A 106 16.12 -11.09 -9.20
N HIS A 107 16.32 -10.44 -10.35
CA HIS A 107 15.29 -10.21 -11.36
C HIS A 107 15.87 -10.54 -12.74
N GLY A 108 15.44 -11.65 -13.35
CA GLY A 108 16.02 -12.20 -14.57
C GLY A 108 17.55 -12.30 -14.50
N CYS A 109 18.24 -11.54 -15.36
CA CYS A 109 19.70 -11.52 -15.42
C CYS A 109 20.38 -10.66 -14.31
N LEU A 110 19.61 -9.88 -13.56
CA LEU A 110 20.10 -8.88 -12.62
C LEU A 110 20.21 -9.45 -11.21
N LYS A 111 21.41 -9.34 -10.63
CA LYS A 111 21.68 -9.74 -9.23
C LYS A 111 21.59 -8.53 -8.29
N GLY A 112 20.80 -8.65 -7.23
CA GLY A 112 20.72 -7.72 -6.10
C GLY A 112 21.65 -8.09 -4.94
N CYS A 113 21.23 -7.78 -3.72
CA CYS A 113 21.96 -8.12 -2.49
C CYS A 113 21.75 -9.59 -2.07
N LYS A 114 22.40 -10.00 -0.98
CA LYS A 114 22.18 -11.33 -0.37
C LYS A 114 20.77 -11.42 0.21
N PHE A 115 20.16 -12.58 0.09
CA PHE A 115 18.82 -12.84 0.65
C PHE A 115 18.79 -12.64 2.17
N GLU A 116 19.83 -13.09 2.87
CA GLU A 116 20.02 -12.92 4.33
C GLU A 116 19.84 -11.46 4.77
N ARG A 117 20.42 -10.49 4.04
CA ARG A 117 20.27 -9.06 4.35
C ARG A 117 18.80 -8.60 4.33
N ILE A 118 17.98 -9.15 3.43
CA ILE A 118 16.55 -8.81 3.37
C ILE A 118 15.80 -9.40 4.57
N LEU A 119 16.18 -10.59 5.01
CA LEU A 119 15.61 -11.21 6.20
C LEU A 119 16.04 -10.50 7.48
N ASP A 120 17.27 -9.95 7.53
CA ASP A 120 17.71 -9.09 8.62
C ASP A 120 16.86 -7.82 8.73
N ASP A 121 16.56 -7.15 7.60
CA ASP A 121 15.68 -5.97 7.56
C ASP A 121 14.26 -6.32 8.08
N ILE A 122 13.72 -7.47 7.66
CA ILE A 122 12.40 -7.95 8.11
C ILE A 122 12.43 -8.29 9.61
N HIS A 123 13.48 -8.98 10.07
CA HIS A 123 13.64 -9.35 11.46
C HIS A 123 13.71 -8.11 12.36
N LEU A 124 14.51 -7.11 11.97
CA LEU A 124 14.62 -5.83 12.66
C LEU A 124 13.25 -5.15 12.78
N PHE A 125 12.50 -5.08 11.69
CA PHE A 125 11.15 -4.51 11.71
C PHE A 125 10.22 -5.28 12.68
N CYS A 126 10.22 -6.62 12.63
CA CYS A 126 9.43 -7.42 13.54
C CYS A 126 9.85 -7.24 15.02
N GLN A 127 11.13 -6.97 15.29
CA GLN A 127 11.60 -6.66 16.65
C GLN A 127 11.08 -5.30 17.13
N ASP A 128 11.14 -4.28 16.28
CA ASP A 128 10.72 -2.92 16.62
C ASP A 128 9.18 -2.79 16.72
N PHE A 129 8.44 -3.60 15.95
CA PHE A 129 6.98 -3.54 15.85
C PHE A 129 6.33 -4.92 16.09
N PRO A 130 6.24 -5.38 17.36
CA PRO A 130 5.79 -6.73 17.71
C PRO A 130 4.31 -7.04 17.37
N GLY A 131 3.47 -6.02 17.21
CA GLY A 131 2.05 -6.17 16.86
C GLY A 131 1.75 -6.18 15.35
N GLU A 132 2.79 -6.23 14.52
CA GLU A 132 2.64 -6.30 13.06
C GLU A 132 2.71 -7.74 12.54
N PHE A 133 2.03 -8.01 11.44
CA PHE A 133 2.02 -9.31 10.79
C PHE A 133 2.29 -9.18 9.28
N LEU A 134 3.23 -9.98 8.76
CA LEU A 134 3.70 -9.93 7.38
C LEU A 134 3.29 -11.19 6.62
N VAL A 135 2.99 -11.03 5.34
CA VAL A 135 2.86 -12.14 4.39
C VAL A 135 4.01 -12.03 3.38
N ILE A 136 4.89 -13.02 3.39
CA ILE A 136 6.13 -13.00 2.61
C ILE A 136 6.06 -14.10 1.56
N LYS A 137 5.97 -13.71 0.30
CA LYS A 137 6.07 -14.60 -0.84
C LYS A 137 7.53 -14.75 -1.24
N VAL A 138 8.00 -15.99 -1.42
CA VAL A 138 9.35 -16.27 -1.90
C VAL A 138 9.29 -17.12 -3.17
N VAL A 139 9.95 -16.65 -4.21
CA VAL A 139 9.95 -17.26 -5.55
C VAL A 139 11.37 -17.60 -5.99
N ALA A 140 11.56 -18.81 -6.52
CA ALA A 140 12.78 -19.17 -7.23
C ALA A 140 12.79 -18.50 -8.61
N GLU A 141 13.71 -17.57 -8.82
CA GLU A 141 13.74 -16.72 -10.03
C GLU A 141 13.74 -17.56 -11.32
N TYR A 142 12.90 -17.14 -12.27
CA TYR A 142 12.73 -17.86 -13.54
C TYR A 142 14.01 -17.78 -14.39
N GLY A 143 14.29 -18.87 -15.12
CA GLY A 143 15.49 -18.94 -15.98
C GLY A 143 16.83 -19.01 -15.24
N ARG A 144 16.82 -19.20 -13.91
CA ARG A 144 18.03 -19.37 -13.09
C ARG A 144 18.14 -20.79 -12.55
N ALA A 145 19.37 -21.31 -12.53
CA ALA A 145 19.68 -22.52 -11.78
C ALA A 145 19.62 -22.22 -10.27
N PHE A 146 18.97 -23.09 -9.52
CA PHE A 146 18.92 -23.01 -8.07
C PHE A 146 19.26 -24.39 -7.49
N ASP A 147 20.52 -24.57 -7.13
CA ASP A 147 21.04 -25.84 -6.65
C ASP A 147 20.30 -26.31 -5.38
N PRO A 148 20.00 -27.61 -5.23
CA PRO A 148 19.32 -28.17 -4.05
C PRO A 148 19.91 -27.74 -2.70
N LYS A 149 21.25 -27.65 -2.57
CA LYS A 149 21.88 -27.21 -1.31
C LYS A 149 21.62 -25.74 -1.04
N LEU A 150 21.55 -24.91 -2.09
CA LEU A 150 21.21 -23.50 -1.97
C LEU A 150 19.71 -23.29 -1.73
N LYS A 151 18.83 -24.12 -2.29
CA LYS A 151 17.39 -24.14 -1.95
C LYS A 151 17.21 -24.44 -0.45
N LYS A 152 17.84 -25.50 0.06
CA LYS A 152 17.88 -25.77 1.51
C LYS A 152 18.45 -24.59 2.30
N LYS A 153 19.56 -23.99 1.84
CA LYS A 153 20.14 -22.82 2.50
C LYS A 153 19.15 -21.64 2.59
N ALA A 154 18.31 -21.43 1.59
CA ALA A 154 17.27 -20.40 1.65
C ALA A 154 16.23 -20.69 2.74
N LEU A 155 15.80 -21.95 2.88
CA LEU A 155 14.92 -22.38 3.97
C LEU A 155 15.59 -22.20 5.34
N ASP A 156 16.87 -22.57 5.47
CA ASP A 156 17.65 -22.37 6.70
C ASP A 156 17.78 -20.87 7.07
N ILE A 157 17.95 -19.98 6.08
CA ILE A 157 17.99 -18.52 6.28
C ILE A 157 16.64 -18.02 6.82
N ILE A 158 15.52 -18.46 6.24
CA ILE A 158 14.17 -18.09 6.71
C ILE A 158 13.97 -18.54 8.17
N GLN A 159 14.27 -19.81 8.46
CA GLN A 159 14.08 -20.38 9.79
C GLN A 159 14.98 -19.70 10.84
N SER A 160 16.23 -19.42 10.51
CA SER A 160 17.17 -18.77 11.44
C SER A 160 16.81 -17.30 11.71
N SER A 161 16.22 -16.61 10.73
CA SER A 161 15.89 -15.19 10.86
C SER A 161 14.53 -14.96 11.51
N LEU A 162 13.52 -15.78 11.18
CA LEU A 162 12.14 -15.56 11.62
C LEU A 162 11.67 -16.57 12.67
N GLY A 163 12.18 -17.81 12.64
CA GLY A 163 12.01 -18.79 13.72
C GLY A 163 10.59 -18.90 14.29
N ASP A 164 10.47 -18.56 15.57
CA ASP A 164 9.22 -18.58 16.36
C ASP A 164 8.20 -17.50 15.94
N LYS A 165 8.64 -16.47 15.20
CA LYS A 165 7.76 -15.45 14.60
C LYS A 165 6.96 -15.98 13.43
N LEU A 166 7.34 -17.14 12.86
CA LEU A 166 6.59 -17.74 11.76
C LEU A 166 5.23 -18.26 12.23
N PHE A 167 4.23 -18.19 11.36
CA PHE A 167 2.93 -18.78 11.59
C PHE A 167 3.02 -20.31 11.60
N GLN A 168 2.61 -20.91 12.71
CA GLN A 168 2.69 -22.35 13.01
C GLN A 168 1.32 -23.05 12.93
N GLY A 169 0.38 -22.51 12.16
CA GLY A 169 -0.92 -23.13 11.96
C GLY A 169 -0.89 -24.26 10.93
N PRO A 170 -1.98 -25.04 10.82
CA PRO A 170 -2.04 -26.20 9.92
C PRO A 170 -2.08 -25.81 8.43
N SER A 171 -2.54 -24.59 8.12
CA SER A 171 -2.81 -24.15 6.73
C SER A 171 -3.14 -22.65 6.66
N VAL A 172 -3.09 -22.07 5.45
CA VAL A 172 -3.33 -20.64 5.23
C VAL A 172 -4.81 -20.26 5.29
N ASP A 173 -5.76 -21.14 4.96
CA ASP A 173 -7.19 -20.88 5.20
C ASP A 173 -7.45 -20.59 6.69
N LYS A 174 -6.81 -21.34 7.59
CA LYS A 174 -6.91 -21.09 9.03
C LYS A 174 -6.25 -19.77 9.43
N LEU A 175 -5.15 -19.40 8.79
CA LEU A 175 -4.54 -18.09 8.98
C LEU A 175 -5.52 -16.96 8.65
N LEU A 176 -6.23 -17.07 7.51
CA LEU A 176 -7.18 -16.05 7.05
C LEU A 176 -8.36 -15.87 8.00
N GLU A 177 -8.81 -16.95 8.64
CA GLU A 177 -9.88 -16.93 9.66
C GLU A 177 -9.40 -16.46 11.03
N THR A 178 -8.09 -16.39 11.28
CA THR A 178 -7.54 -16.06 12.59
C THR A 178 -7.60 -14.54 12.85
N PRO A 179 -8.14 -14.10 14.00
CA PRO A 179 -8.05 -12.70 14.41
C PRO A 179 -6.60 -12.22 14.49
N LEU A 180 -6.31 -11.04 13.94
CA LEU A 180 -4.96 -10.47 13.91
C LEU A 180 -4.34 -10.33 15.31
N ARG A 181 -5.17 -9.99 16.31
CA ARG A 181 -4.77 -9.95 17.73
C ARG A 181 -4.22 -11.29 18.22
N ASP A 182 -4.81 -12.41 17.80
CA ASP A 182 -4.44 -13.73 18.30
C ASP A 182 -3.08 -14.18 17.75
N LEU A 183 -2.74 -13.78 16.53
CA LEU A 183 -1.42 -14.03 15.92
C LEU A 183 -0.33 -13.28 16.70
N THR A 184 -0.55 -11.98 16.88
CA THR A 184 0.41 -11.07 17.52
C THR A 184 0.59 -11.39 19.02
N MET A 185 -0.47 -11.77 19.73
CA MET A 185 -0.39 -12.25 21.13
C MET A 185 0.42 -13.55 21.28
N LYS A 186 0.47 -14.39 20.25
CA LYS A 186 1.31 -15.60 20.22
C LYS A 186 2.76 -15.32 19.83
N GLY A 187 3.11 -14.05 19.57
CA GLY A 187 4.44 -13.66 19.06
C GLY A 187 4.65 -14.00 17.59
N GLN A 188 3.60 -14.42 16.86
CA GLN A 188 3.67 -14.70 15.43
C GLN A 188 3.52 -13.41 14.65
N GLN A 189 4.43 -13.17 13.71
CA GLN A 189 4.55 -11.92 12.96
C GLN A 189 4.76 -12.15 11.46
N ALA A 190 4.92 -13.38 10.99
CA ALA A 190 5.13 -13.63 9.57
C ALA A 190 4.51 -14.96 9.10
N CYS A 191 3.85 -14.94 7.94
CA CYS A 191 3.54 -16.13 7.16
C CYS A 191 4.42 -16.14 5.91
N VAL A 192 5.16 -17.21 5.69
CA VAL A 192 5.98 -17.38 4.49
C VAL A 192 5.30 -18.36 3.54
N ILE A 193 5.00 -17.87 2.33
CA ILE A 193 4.45 -18.67 1.23
C ILE A 193 5.50 -18.84 0.13
N LEU A 194 5.81 -20.08 -0.21
CA LEU A 194 6.87 -20.44 -1.13
C LEU A 194 6.26 -20.91 -2.45
N HIS A 195 6.75 -20.41 -3.57
CA HIS A 195 6.48 -21.04 -4.86
C HIS A 195 7.08 -22.46 -4.86
N SER A 196 6.33 -23.44 -5.34
CA SER A 196 6.75 -24.85 -5.49
C SER A 196 8.17 -25.07 -6.05
N ARG A 197 8.66 -24.20 -6.96
CA ARG A 197 10.05 -24.22 -7.48
C ARG A 197 11.13 -24.13 -6.39
N ILE A 198 10.78 -23.65 -5.19
CA ILE A 198 11.67 -23.59 -4.03
C ILE A 198 11.84 -24.97 -3.40
N TYR A 199 10.83 -25.85 -3.38
CA TYR A 199 10.85 -27.09 -2.59
C TYR A 199 10.41 -28.37 -3.32
N ASP A 200 9.44 -28.34 -4.24
CA ASP A 200 8.80 -29.52 -4.85
C ASP A 200 9.63 -30.25 -5.96
N ASP A 201 10.94 -30.40 -5.79
CA ASP A 201 11.78 -31.14 -6.76
C ASP A 201 13.18 -31.56 -6.27
N PHE A 202 13.46 -31.59 -4.96
CA PHE A 202 14.83 -31.84 -4.52
C PHE A 202 15.02 -32.68 -3.25
N THR A 203 16.20 -33.32 -3.20
CA THR A 203 16.70 -34.09 -2.06
C THR A 203 18.06 -33.55 -1.62
N VAL A 204 18.27 -33.38 -0.31
CA VAL A 204 19.58 -33.07 0.27
C VAL A 204 19.87 -34.06 1.39
N GLY A 205 21.00 -34.77 1.31
CA GLY A 205 21.40 -35.72 2.35
C GLY A 205 20.43 -36.89 2.56
N GLY A 206 19.68 -37.28 1.52
CA GLY A 206 18.67 -38.35 1.59
C GLY A 206 17.30 -37.89 2.10
N VAL A 207 17.13 -36.61 2.44
CA VAL A 207 15.84 -36.03 2.85
C VAL A 207 15.19 -35.33 1.66
N GLU A 208 13.94 -35.69 1.38
CA GLU A 208 13.09 -35.08 0.35
C GLU A 208 12.34 -33.87 0.91
N TYR A 209 12.35 -32.75 0.18
CA TYR A 209 11.78 -31.48 0.61
C TYR A 209 10.41 -31.22 -0.04
N ASN A 210 9.41 -32.07 0.18
CA ASN A 210 8.06 -31.84 -0.33
C ASN A 210 7.25 -30.85 0.54
N ASP A 211 6.07 -30.44 0.07
CA ASP A 211 5.14 -29.52 0.76
C ASP A 211 4.91 -29.88 2.24
N SER A 212 4.60 -31.15 2.52
CA SER A 212 4.33 -31.59 3.89
C SER A 212 5.55 -31.45 4.80
N PHE A 213 6.74 -31.79 4.31
CA PHE A 213 7.98 -31.64 5.06
C PHE A 213 8.32 -30.16 5.30
N VAL A 214 8.23 -29.32 4.27
CA VAL A 214 8.57 -27.90 4.36
C VAL A 214 7.62 -27.14 5.27
N SER A 215 6.31 -27.41 5.18
CA SER A 215 5.33 -26.84 6.09
C SER A 215 5.61 -27.23 7.54
N LYS A 216 5.86 -28.51 7.80
CA LYS A 216 6.07 -29.00 9.16
C LYS A 216 7.39 -28.51 9.78
N GLU A 217 8.50 -28.58 9.03
CA GLU A 217 9.84 -28.34 9.58
C GLU A 217 10.29 -26.88 9.46
N TYR A 218 9.72 -26.10 8.54
CA TYR A 218 10.10 -24.69 8.30
C TYR A 218 8.93 -23.71 8.45
N SER A 219 7.70 -24.17 8.78
CA SER A 219 6.52 -23.29 8.90
C SER A 219 6.29 -22.42 7.66
N CYS A 220 6.54 -23.00 6.49
CA CYS A 220 6.42 -22.35 5.19
C CYS A 220 5.38 -23.07 4.32
N PHE A 221 4.53 -22.33 3.62
CA PHE A 221 3.33 -22.87 2.97
C PHE A 221 3.42 -22.81 1.44
N ASN A 222 2.79 -23.75 0.76
CA ASN A 222 2.72 -23.77 -0.71
C ASN A 222 1.92 -22.60 -1.30
N ALA A 223 2.59 -21.71 -2.04
CA ALA A 223 1.93 -20.60 -2.71
C ALA A 223 0.89 -21.07 -3.76
N ASP A 224 1.17 -22.12 -4.52
CA ASP A 224 0.28 -22.64 -5.58
C ASP A 224 -1.06 -23.14 -5.00
N SER A 225 -1.05 -23.55 -3.73
CA SER A 225 -2.26 -23.96 -3.01
C SER A 225 -3.01 -22.79 -2.39
N TRP A 226 -2.30 -21.78 -1.89
CA TRP A 226 -2.84 -20.81 -0.93
C TRP A 226 -2.89 -19.37 -1.41
N LEU A 227 -2.33 -19.06 -2.58
CA LEU A 227 -2.26 -17.71 -3.12
C LEU A 227 -2.81 -17.70 -4.56
N GLU A 228 -3.85 -16.91 -4.80
CA GLU A 228 -4.14 -16.45 -6.16
C GLU A 228 -3.28 -15.22 -6.46
N ASP A 229 -2.45 -15.31 -7.49
CA ASP A 229 -1.48 -14.28 -7.83
C ASP A 229 -1.39 -14.06 -9.34
N LYS A 230 -2.46 -13.51 -9.91
CA LYS A 230 -2.60 -13.40 -11.37
C LYS A 230 -1.78 -12.24 -11.94
N TRP A 231 -0.90 -12.58 -12.88
CA TRP A 231 -0.08 -11.61 -13.61
C TRP A 231 -0.70 -11.32 -14.99
N TYR A 232 -1.08 -10.06 -15.23
CA TYR A 232 -1.92 -9.68 -16.38
C TYR A 232 -1.19 -9.25 -17.66
N ASN A 233 0.13 -9.02 -17.60
CA ASN A 233 0.97 -8.71 -18.77
C ASN A 233 0.36 -7.64 -19.73
N THR A 234 0.04 -6.46 -19.21
CA THR A 234 -0.59 -5.39 -20.00
C THR A 234 0.10 -4.03 -19.82
N HIS A 235 -0.09 -3.16 -20.81
CA HIS A 235 0.27 -1.73 -20.77
C HIS A 235 -0.96 -0.83 -20.56
N ASP A 236 -2.17 -1.40 -20.58
CA ASP A 236 -3.40 -0.64 -20.45
C ASP A 236 -3.84 -0.63 -18.98
N SER A 237 -3.75 0.55 -18.36
CA SER A 237 -4.17 0.76 -16.98
C SER A 237 -5.64 0.39 -16.78
N LYS A 238 -6.54 0.69 -17.72
CA LYS A 238 -7.98 0.42 -17.54
C LYS A 238 -8.25 -1.08 -17.56
N GLN A 239 -7.64 -1.78 -18.50
CA GLN A 239 -7.77 -3.22 -18.60
C GLN A 239 -7.19 -3.93 -17.36
N LEU A 240 -6.06 -3.46 -16.84
CA LEU A 240 -5.48 -3.95 -15.59
C LEU A 240 -6.47 -3.79 -14.41
N LEU A 241 -7.08 -2.62 -14.28
CA LEU A 241 -8.07 -2.33 -13.24
C LEU A 241 -9.32 -3.22 -13.37
N GLU A 242 -9.86 -3.35 -14.58
CA GLU A 242 -11.04 -4.17 -14.88
C GLU A 242 -10.79 -5.65 -14.55
N TRP A 243 -9.66 -6.21 -14.96
CA TRP A 243 -9.35 -7.62 -14.69
C TRP A 243 -9.07 -7.93 -13.23
N ASN A 244 -8.45 -7.02 -12.47
CA ASN A 244 -8.33 -7.17 -11.02
C ASN A 244 -9.72 -7.14 -10.36
N LEU A 245 -10.60 -6.23 -10.79
CA LEU A 245 -11.98 -6.16 -10.27
C LEU A 245 -12.78 -7.43 -10.56
N GLU A 246 -12.66 -7.98 -11.77
CA GLU A 246 -13.28 -9.24 -12.15
C GLU A 246 -12.79 -10.39 -11.26
N GLU A 247 -11.49 -10.45 -10.99
CA GLU A 247 -10.91 -11.50 -10.14
C GLU A 247 -11.39 -11.37 -8.70
N VAL A 248 -11.37 -10.16 -8.10
CA VAL A 248 -11.90 -9.93 -6.74
C VAL A 248 -13.36 -10.35 -6.63
N LYS A 249 -14.19 -9.98 -7.61
CA LYS A 249 -15.61 -10.33 -7.63
C LYS A 249 -15.84 -11.84 -7.85
N ALA A 250 -14.99 -12.50 -8.62
CA ALA A 250 -15.08 -13.94 -8.87
C ALA A 250 -14.56 -14.78 -7.69
N GLN A 251 -13.54 -14.29 -6.98
CA GLN A 251 -12.93 -14.98 -5.85
C GLN A 251 -13.80 -14.84 -4.59
N GLY A 252 -14.28 -13.63 -4.28
CA GLY A 252 -14.93 -13.35 -3.00
C GLY A 252 -14.01 -13.68 -1.81
N LYS A 253 -14.56 -14.24 -0.72
CA LYS A 253 -13.80 -14.74 0.45
C LYS A 253 -13.48 -16.23 0.35
N LYS A 254 -12.99 -16.72 -0.80
CA LYS A 254 -12.48 -18.10 -0.89
C LYS A 254 -11.28 -18.22 0.04
N GLY A 255 -11.09 -19.38 0.69
CA GLY A 255 -10.06 -19.63 1.72
C GLY A 255 -8.60 -19.62 1.22
N LYS A 256 -8.25 -18.70 0.32
CA LYS A 256 -6.92 -18.41 -0.21
C LYS A 256 -6.66 -16.91 -0.08
N LEU A 257 -5.39 -16.54 -0.01
CA LEU A 257 -4.96 -15.16 -0.19
C LEU A 257 -5.21 -14.77 -1.64
N LEU A 258 -5.73 -13.56 -1.87
CA LEU A 258 -5.86 -12.98 -3.20
C LEU A 258 -4.89 -11.79 -3.29
N ASN A 259 -3.91 -11.90 -4.17
CA ASN A 259 -3.01 -10.81 -4.50
C ASN A 259 -3.43 -10.08 -5.76
N ASN A 260 -4.00 -8.90 -5.56
CA ASN A 260 -4.37 -7.97 -6.62
C ASN A 260 -3.14 -7.18 -7.04
N GLN A 261 -2.57 -7.59 -8.18
CA GLN A 261 -1.39 -6.95 -8.73
C GLN A 261 -1.77 -5.74 -9.58
N PHE A 262 -1.56 -4.54 -9.03
CA PHE A 262 -1.66 -3.28 -9.77
C PHE A 262 -0.30 -2.87 -10.34
N VAL A 263 0.24 -3.76 -11.18
CA VAL A 263 1.52 -3.58 -11.87
C VAL A 263 1.31 -3.64 -13.37
N LEU A 264 1.88 -2.67 -14.07
CA LEU A 264 1.90 -2.62 -15.53
C LEU A 264 3.25 -3.17 -16.00
N THR A 265 3.21 -4.27 -16.74
CA THR A 265 4.41 -5.02 -17.14
C THR A 265 4.23 -5.58 -18.56
N PRO A 266 4.24 -4.74 -19.60
CA PRO A 266 4.04 -5.21 -20.96
C PRO A 266 5.24 -6.01 -21.46
N GLY A 267 5.00 -7.24 -21.87
CA GLY A 267 5.94 -8.00 -22.67
C GLY A 267 6.11 -7.40 -24.07
N VAL A 268 7.27 -7.62 -24.69
CA VAL A 268 7.51 -7.25 -26.09
C VAL A 268 7.10 -8.43 -26.97
N GLY A 269 5.79 -8.54 -27.26
CA GLY A 269 5.22 -9.73 -27.90
C GLY A 269 5.05 -9.64 -29.43
N ASN A 270 4.84 -8.44 -29.98
CA ASN A 270 4.53 -8.26 -31.40
C ASN A 270 5.26 -7.07 -32.06
N LEU A 271 5.21 -7.00 -33.40
CA LEU A 271 5.88 -5.96 -34.20
C LEU A 271 5.35 -4.54 -33.90
N GLY A 272 4.08 -4.41 -33.49
CA GLY A 272 3.48 -3.14 -33.11
C GLY A 272 4.05 -2.58 -31.79
N ASP A 273 4.27 -3.44 -30.80
CA ASP A 273 4.88 -3.07 -29.52
C ASP A 273 6.32 -2.61 -29.71
N VAL A 274 7.06 -3.31 -30.60
CA VAL A 274 8.39 -2.91 -31.05
C VAL A 274 8.37 -1.50 -31.66
N VAL A 275 7.40 -1.20 -32.55
CA VAL A 275 7.29 0.14 -33.17
C VAL A 275 6.94 1.22 -32.13
N LYS A 276 6.01 0.96 -31.21
CA LYS A 276 5.65 1.90 -30.14
C LYS A 276 6.85 2.24 -29.25
N LEU A 277 7.65 1.24 -28.88
CA LEU A 277 8.89 1.42 -28.12
C LEU A 277 9.92 2.24 -28.92
N LEU A 278 10.02 2.01 -30.23
CA LEU A 278 10.96 2.72 -31.09
C LEU A 278 10.65 4.20 -31.26
N LEU A 279 9.37 4.54 -31.28
CA LEU A 279 8.86 5.91 -31.41
C LEU A 279 8.79 6.63 -30.06
N GLY A 280 9.15 5.97 -28.95
CA GLY A 280 9.06 6.51 -27.59
C GLY A 280 7.63 6.70 -27.10
N TRP A 281 6.66 6.03 -27.74
CA TRP A 281 5.25 6.08 -27.38
C TRP A 281 4.88 5.09 -26.27
N SER A 282 5.78 4.17 -25.92
CA SER A 282 5.66 3.25 -24.79
C SER A 282 7.00 3.09 -24.06
N SER A 283 6.95 2.62 -22.82
CA SER A 283 8.13 2.33 -22.01
C SER A 283 8.06 0.92 -21.42
N LEU A 284 9.23 0.29 -21.23
CA LEU A 284 9.36 -0.98 -20.50
C LEU A 284 9.82 -0.77 -19.06
N GLN A 285 10.16 0.46 -18.68
CA GLN A 285 10.64 0.75 -17.34
C GLN A 285 9.47 0.79 -16.36
N PRO A 286 9.48 -0.06 -15.34
CA PRO A 286 8.39 -0.13 -14.37
C PRO A 286 8.06 1.22 -13.71
N VAL A 287 9.04 2.13 -13.55
CA VAL A 287 8.81 3.44 -12.91
C VAL A 287 7.85 4.35 -13.69
N TYR A 288 7.94 4.37 -15.02
CA TYR A 288 7.02 5.17 -15.84
C TYR A 288 5.64 4.55 -15.86
N LEU A 289 5.58 3.22 -15.87
CA LEU A 289 4.34 2.45 -15.87
C LEU A 289 3.60 2.60 -14.54
N ALA A 290 4.29 2.52 -13.40
CA ALA A 290 3.73 2.80 -12.09
C ALA A 290 3.22 4.26 -12.01
N ASN A 291 3.98 5.20 -12.55
CA ASN A 291 3.59 6.60 -12.60
C ASN A 291 2.29 6.84 -13.42
N ASP A 292 2.00 6.03 -14.44
CA ASP A 292 0.73 6.11 -15.19
C ASP A 292 -0.48 5.66 -14.35
N LEU A 293 -0.27 4.84 -13.31
CA LEU A 293 -1.29 4.48 -12.32
C LEU A 293 -1.44 5.55 -11.23
N TYR A 294 -0.35 6.26 -10.89
CA TYR A 294 -0.28 7.17 -9.74
C TYR A 294 -0.46 8.64 -10.08
N LYS A 295 -0.56 9.00 -11.37
CA LYS A 295 -0.83 10.37 -11.80
C LYS A 295 -2.20 10.52 -12.45
N PRO A 296 -2.79 11.73 -12.37
CA PRO A 296 -3.97 12.07 -13.14
C PRO A 296 -3.71 12.01 -14.65
N GLN A 297 -4.64 11.42 -15.41
CA GLN A 297 -4.61 11.44 -16.88
C GLN A 297 -5.21 12.73 -17.49
N LYS A 298 -5.87 13.55 -16.67
CA LYS A 298 -6.50 14.82 -17.09
C LYS A 298 -6.05 15.94 -16.18
N ARG A 299 -6.05 17.18 -16.70
CA ARG A 299 -5.85 18.39 -15.90
C ARG A 299 -6.97 18.49 -14.87
N HIS A 300 -6.62 18.51 -13.57
CA HIS A 300 -7.55 18.41 -12.42
C HIS A 300 -8.25 17.03 -12.26
N GLY A 301 -7.68 15.94 -12.78
CA GLY A 301 -8.17 14.59 -12.48
C GLY A 301 -7.56 14.02 -11.19
N ALA A 302 -8.11 12.91 -10.71
CA ALA A 302 -7.48 12.09 -9.68
C ALA A 302 -6.50 11.07 -10.29
N PRO A 303 -5.49 10.62 -9.53
CA PRO A 303 -4.69 9.45 -9.91
C PRO A 303 -5.56 8.25 -10.26
N VAL A 304 -5.17 7.52 -11.30
CA VAL A 304 -5.97 6.43 -11.88
C VAL A 304 -6.31 5.36 -10.83
N LEU A 305 -5.31 4.93 -10.06
CA LEU A 305 -5.51 3.89 -9.05
C LEU A 305 -6.36 4.40 -7.87
N HIS A 306 -6.16 5.64 -7.46
CA HIS A 306 -6.92 6.26 -6.37
C HIS A 306 -8.41 6.31 -6.73
N ASP A 307 -8.72 6.80 -7.93
CA ASP A 307 -10.10 6.93 -8.40
C ASP A 307 -10.80 5.57 -8.55
N PHE A 308 -10.04 4.53 -8.88
CA PHE A 308 -10.53 3.17 -8.97
C PHE A 308 -10.93 2.60 -7.61
N PHE A 309 -10.07 2.74 -6.59
CA PHE A 309 -10.41 2.31 -5.23
C PHE A 309 -11.57 3.13 -4.65
N ALA A 310 -11.66 4.41 -5.00
CA ALA A 310 -12.79 5.26 -4.62
C ALA A 310 -14.14 4.75 -5.15
N GLN A 311 -14.14 4.14 -6.33
CA GLN A 311 -15.34 3.58 -6.96
C GLN A 311 -15.66 2.16 -6.49
N ASN A 312 -14.70 1.47 -5.86
CA ASN A 312 -14.82 0.07 -5.44
C ASN A 312 -14.35 -0.12 -3.97
N PRO A 313 -14.84 0.69 -3.00
CA PRO A 313 -14.29 0.71 -1.65
C PRO A 313 -14.64 -0.53 -0.82
N ASP A 314 -15.75 -1.22 -1.15
CA ASP A 314 -16.28 -2.33 -0.34
C ASP A 314 -15.84 -3.72 -0.82
N ASP A 315 -15.12 -3.80 -1.94
CA ASP A 315 -14.63 -5.06 -2.49
C ASP A 315 -13.52 -5.69 -1.62
N ASN A 316 -13.43 -7.01 -1.62
CA ASN A 316 -12.47 -7.76 -0.78
C ASN A 316 -11.07 -7.81 -1.42
N TRP A 317 -10.36 -6.69 -1.39
CA TRP A 317 -9.05 -6.54 -2.03
C TRP A 317 -7.92 -7.36 -1.39
N ASN A 318 -8.08 -7.85 -0.17
CA ASN A 318 -7.08 -8.61 0.59
C ASN A 318 -5.63 -8.08 0.38
N LEU A 319 -4.78 -8.69 -0.45
CA LEU A 319 -3.45 -8.16 -0.74
C LEU A 319 -3.46 -7.25 -1.99
N VAL A 320 -2.84 -6.07 -1.89
CA VAL A 320 -2.75 -5.09 -2.98
C VAL A 320 -1.28 -4.80 -3.31
N SER A 321 -0.76 -5.43 -4.35
CA SER A 321 0.65 -5.30 -4.77
C SER A 321 0.88 -4.14 -5.73
N MET A 322 1.91 -3.35 -5.44
CA MET A 322 2.28 -2.14 -6.19
C MET A 322 3.78 -2.07 -6.50
N ASP A 323 4.12 -1.40 -7.59
CA ASP A 323 5.50 -1.00 -7.92
C ASP A 323 5.76 0.43 -7.43
N TYR A 324 6.93 0.69 -6.84
CA TYR A 324 7.36 2.00 -6.34
C TYR A 324 6.35 2.66 -5.40
N VAL A 325 6.12 2.03 -4.26
CA VAL A 325 5.19 2.54 -3.23
C VAL A 325 5.54 3.94 -2.70
N ASP A 326 6.78 4.38 -2.88
CA ASP A 326 7.24 5.74 -2.58
C ASP A 326 6.69 6.82 -3.52
N LEU A 327 6.20 6.45 -4.72
CA LEU A 327 5.59 7.38 -5.68
C LEU A 327 4.12 7.70 -5.35
N SER A 328 3.47 6.92 -4.49
CA SER A 328 2.04 7.07 -4.18
C SER A 328 1.75 6.74 -2.71
N PRO A 329 2.35 7.48 -1.76
CA PRO A 329 2.13 7.21 -0.33
C PRO A 329 0.68 7.44 0.11
N ALA A 330 -0.07 8.31 -0.59
CA ALA A 330 -1.49 8.48 -0.38
C ALA A 330 -2.28 7.17 -0.67
N MET A 331 -1.87 6.38 -1.66
CA MET A 331 -2.50 5.08 -1.92
C MET A 331 -2.25 4.10 -0.76
N VAL A 332 -1.01 4.04 -0.26
CA VAL A 332 -0.69 3.18 0.90
C VAL A 332 -1.49 3.61 2.12
N SER A 333 -1.58 4.92 2.37
CA SER A 333 -2.35 5.48 3.48
C SER A 333 -3.85 5.20 3.36
N LEU A 334 -4.40 5.22 2.14
CA LEU A 334 -5.78 4.84 1.86
C LEU A 334 -6.02 3.36 2.19
N LEU A 335 -5.16 2.47 1.68
CA LEU A 335 -5.26 1.02 1.92
C LEU A 335 -5.14 0.69 3.41
N VAL A 336 -4.29 1.39 4.16
CA VAL A 336 -4.23 1.28 5.62
C VAL A 336 -5.53 1.78 6.26
N GLY A 337 -5.98 2.99 5.90
CA GLY A 337 -7.11 3.67 6.52
C GLY A 337 -8.45 2.95 6.39
N ILE A 338 -8.71 2.27 5.27
CA ILE A 338 -9.98 1.55 5.04
C ILE A 338 -10.18 0.31 5.94
N ASN A 339 -9.19 -0.06 6.74
CA ASN A 339 -9.29 -1.15 7.70
C ASN A 339 -9.87 -0.74 9.06
N PHE A 340 -9.80 0.54 9.44
CA PHE A 340 -10.17 1.03 10.78
C PHE A 340 -11.68 1.09 11.02
N SER A 341 -12.11 1.53 12.21
CA SER A 341 -13.51 1.44 12.65
C SER A 341 -14.44 2.45 11.97
N ALA A 342 -14.20 3.74 12.17
CA ALA A 342 -15.06 4.82 11.69
C ALA A 342 -14.34 6.17 11.63
N PHE A 343 -14.78 7.03 10.71
CA PHE A 343 -14.32 8.42 10.56
C PHE A 343 -15.49 9.30 10.12
N ASP A 344 -16.17 9.93 11.09
CA ASP A 344 -17.42 10.64 10.82
C ASP A 344 -17.16 12.14 10.65
N ILE A 345 -17.47 12.70 9.48
CA ILE A 345 -17.36 14.15 9.25
C ILE A 345 -18.59 14.85 9.85
N MET A 346 -18.37 15.74 10.81
CA MET A 346 -19.43 16.55 11.43
C MET A 346 -19.66 17.83 10.62
N LEU A 347 -18.57 18.53 10.27
CA LEU A 347 -18.62 19.78 9.52
C LEU A 347 -17.38 19.89 8.63
N ALA A 348 -17.56 20.38 7.41
CA ALA A 348 -16.45 20.75 6.54
C ALA A 348 -16.72 22.10 5.89
N THR A 349 -15.76 23.02 6.00
CA THR A 349 -15.82 24.32 5.33
C THR A 349 -14.60 24.52 4.46
N VAL A 350 -14.79 25.18 3.32
CA VAL A 350 -13.71 25.57 2.42
C VAL A 350 -13.67 27.08 2.24
N GLN A 351 -12.48 27.64 2.36
CA GLN A 351 -12.19 29.01 1.95
C GLN A 351 -11.29 28.97 0.72
N TYR A 352 -11.79 29.43 -0.43
CA TYR A 352 -11.02 29.44 -1.67
C TYR A 352 -10.04 30.62 -1.73
N GLY A 353 -8.88 30.41 -2.35
CA GLY A 353 -7.92 31.48 -2.58
C GLY A 353 -6.92 31.65 -1.44
N ASN A 354 -6.24 32.80 -1.41
CA ASN A 354 -5.15 33.05 -0.48
C ASN A 354 -5.77 33.47 0.87
N PRO A 355 -5.37 32.86 2.00
CA PRO A 355 -5.93 33.17 3.31
C PRO A 355 -5.77 34.66 3.70
N ASN A 356 -4.84 35.39 3.08
CA ASN A 356 -4.65 36.83 3.29
C ASN A 356 -5.69 37.72 2.59
N PHE A 357 -6.52 37.17 1.69
CA PHE A 357 -7.62 37.88 1.05
C PHE A 357 -8.95 37.31 1.55
N TYR A 358 -9.76 38.17 2.17
CA TYR A 358 -11.02 37.76 2.77
C TYR A 358 -11.97 37.22 1.70
N ARG A 359 -12.27 35.92 1.78
CA ARG A 359 -13.37 35.27 1.07
C ARG A 359 -14.21 34.53 2.11
N PRO A 360 -15.54 34.56 1.99
CA PRO A 360 -16.40 33.83 2.91
C PRO A 360 -16.13 32.33 2.79
N SER A 361 -16.15 31.64 3.92
CA SER A 361 -16.11 30.19 3.98
C SER A 361 -17.44 29.62 3.49
N MET A 362 -17.37 28.50 2.78
CA MET A 362 -18.54 27.79 2.28
C MET A 362 -18.61 26.41 2.91
N SER A 363 -19.80 25.98 3.32
CA SER A 363 -20.00 24.59 3.72
C SER A 363 -19.81 23.66 2.52
N VAL A 364 -19.03 22.61 2.75
CA VAL A 364 -18.82 21.48 1.83
C VAL A 364 -19.04 20.15 2.54
N THR A 365 -19.71 20.15 3.70
CA THR A 365 -19.90 18.98 4.58
C THR A 365 -20.41 17.75 3.83
N SER A 366 -21.56 17.83 3.15
CA SER A 366 -22.15 16.67 2.45
C SER A 366 -21.24 16.13 1.34
N LYS A 367 -20.47 17.01 0.70
CA LYS A 367 -19.50 16.62 -0.32
C LYS A 367 -18.30 15.92 0.29
N VAL A 368 -17.77 16.41 1.40
CA VAL A 368 -16.66 15.76 2.11
C VAL A 368 -17.11 14.41 2.71
N GLN A 369 -18.32 14.35 3.28
CA GLN A 369 -18.93 13.11 3.76
C GLN A 369 -19.02 12.03 2.66
N SER A 370 -19.39 12.40 1.43
CA SER A 370 -19.48 11.43 0.32
C SER A 370 -18.13 10.84 -0.11
N HIS A 371 -17.02 11.37 0.41
CA HIS A 371 -15.66 10.90 0.14
C HIS A 371 -15.05 10.14 1.33
N VAL A 372 -15.83 9.86 2.37
CA VAL A 372 -15.44 8.94 3.44
C VAL A 372 -15.69 7.51 2.96
N MET A 373 -14.63 6.83 2.54
CA MET A 373 -14.68 5.47 2.02
C MET A 373 -14.96 4.48 3.14
N ARG A 374 -15.96 3.63 2.93
CA ARG A 374 -16.47 2.62 3.88
C ARG A 374 -16.90 3.20 5.24
N GLY A 375 -17.08 4.52 5.35
CA GLY A 375 -17.24 5.21 6.63
C GLY A 375 -15.97 5.27 7.49
N ARG A 376 -14.78 4.99 6.95
CA ARG A 376 -13.53 4.75 7.71
C ARG A 376 -12.37 5.68 7.35
N CYS A 377 -12.30 6.09 6.09
CA CYS A 377 -11.17 6.86 5.58
C CYS A 377 -11.67 7.97 4.67
N LEU A 378 -11.46 9.22 5.06
CA LEU A 378 -11.61 10.35 4.16
C LEU A 378 -10.50 10.29 3.10
N PHE A 379 -10.91 10.35 1.84
CA PHE A 379 -9.97 10.42 0.72
C PHE A 379 -10.47 11.43 -0.32
N LEU A 380 -9.77 12.56 -0.43
CA LEU A 380 -10.15 13.67 -1.31
C LEU A 380 -9.04 13.96 -2.32
N ASN A 381 -9.41 14.11 -3.58
CA ASN A 381 -8.57 14.74 -4.59
C ASN A 381 -9.03 16.18 -4.78
N VAL A 382 -8.38 17.12 -4.10
CA VAL A 382 -8.88 18.50 -3.97
C VAL A 382 -9.07 19.18 -5.33
N GLY A 383 -8.14 18.97 -6.28
CA GLY A 383 -8.26 19.54 -7.62
C GLY A 383 -9.50 19.07 -8.38
N LYS A 384 -9.74 17.75 -8.36
CA LYS A 384 -10.93 17.13 -8.97
C LYS A 384 -12.20 17.52 -8.23
N ASP A 385 -12.17 17.44 -6.91
CA ASP A 385 -13.36 17.51 -6.09
C ASP A 385 -13.80 18.96 -5.95
N PHE A 386 -12.90 19.90 -5.68
CA PHE A 386 -13.27 21.31 -5.48
C PHE A 386 -13.04 22.22 -6.69
N GLY A 387 -12.34 21.76 -7.74
CA GLY A 387 -12.12 22.57 -8.96
C GLY A 387 -11.27 23.83 -8.74
N SER A 388 -10.57 23.94 -7.62
CA SER A 388 -9.74 25.09 -7.25
C SER A 388 -8.26 24.73 -7.28
N ASN A 389 -7.43 25.74 -7.53
CA ASN A 389 -5.97 25.60 -7.51
C ASN A 389 -5.36 25.75 -6.11
N PHE A 390 -6.07 26.37 -5.15
CA PHE A 390 -5.63 26.51 -3.75
C PHE A 390 -6.74 26.99 -2.82
N GLY A 391 -6.61 26.69 -1.53
CA GLY A 391 -7.54 27.10 -0.49
C GLY A 391 -7.22 26.49 0.88
N THR A 392 -8.14 26.70 1.82
CA THR A 392 -8.09 26.15 3.17
C THR A 392 -9.34 25.32 3.43
N LEU A 393 -9.16 24.04 3.75
CA LEU A 393 -10.22 23.14 4.21
C LEU A 393 -10.16 23.06 5.74
N THR A 394 -11.26 23.39 6.40
CA THR A 394 -11.40 23.22 7.85
C THR A 394 -12.40 22.12 8.11
N LEU A 395 -12.03 21.10 8.87
CA LEU A 395 -12.88 19.96 9.22
C LEU A 395 -13.11 19.91 10.72
N ALA A 396 -14.34 19.58 11.13
CA ALA A 396 -14.65 18.99 12.42
C ALA A 396 -15.20 17.57 12.17
N TYR A 397 -14.72 16.59 12.92
CA TYR A 397 -15.03 15.20 12.70
C TYR A 397 -14.94 14.40 14.00
N ARG A 398 -15.51 13.20 14.01
CA ARG A 398 -15.55 12.30 15.16
C ARG A 398 -14.84 11.00 14.86
N VAL A 399 -13.98 10.58 15.79
CA VAL A 399 -13.21 9.32 15.76
C VAL A 399 -13.20 8.75 17.17
N LEU A 400 -13.50 7.46 17.33
CA LEU A 400 -13.53 6.76 18.62
C LEU A 400 -14.33 7.52 19.71
N GLY A 401 -15.47 8.10 19.32
CA GLY A 401 -16.36 8.84 20.23
C GLY A 401 -15.86 10.23 20.66
N LYS A 402 -14.71 10.68 20.16
CA LYS A 402 -14.13 12.01 20.43
C LYS A 402 -14.21 12.90 19.21
N PHE A 403 -14.31 14.21 19.44
CA PHE A 403 -14.36 15.22 18.39
C PHE A 403 -12.99 15.83 18.15
N TYR A 404 -12.69 16.12 16.89
CA TYR A 404 -11.42 16.71 16.47
C TYR A 404 -11.67 17.77 15.40
N SER A 405 -10.75 18.73 15.32
CA SER A 405 -10.67 19.70 14.23
C SER A 405 -9.31 19.67 13.55
N ILE A 406 -9.29 19.99 12.26
CA ILE A 406 -8.06 20.18 11.49
C ILE A 406 -8.23 21.26 10.43
N VAL A 407 -7.15 22.02 10.20
CA VAL A 407 -7.03 23.00 9.12
C VAL A 407 -6.01 22.46 8.12
N ILE A 408 -6.42 22.34 6.86
CA ILE A 408 -5.60 21.81 5.78
C ILE A 408 -5.50 22.88 4.70
N HIS A 409 -4.29 23.38 4.48
CA HIS A 409 -3.99 24.19 3.31
C HIS A 409 -3.70 23.26 2.14
N PHE A 410 -4.33 23.53 1.00
CA PHE A 410 -4.22 22.68 -0.17
C PHE A 410 -3.95 23.50 -1.43
N ASP A 411 -3.46 22.79 -2.43
CA ASP A 411 -3.47 23.19 -3.83
C ASP A 411 -4.28 22.21 -4.70
N GLY A 412 -4.41 22.51 -6.00
CA GLY A 412 -5.16 21.68 -6.94
C GLY A 412 -4.52 20.31 -7.25
N SER A 413 -3.35 20.01 -6.70
CA SER A 413 -2.69 18.70 -6.80
C SER A 413 -2.74 17.89 -5.51
N SER A 414 -3.23 18.49 -4.43
CA SER A 414 -3.25 17.90 -3.11
C SER A 414 -4.23 16.71 -3.04
N VAL A 415 -3.76 15.62 -2.45
CA VAL A 415 -4.56 14.46 -2.06
C VAL A 415 -4.60 14.43 -0.54
N ILE A 416 -5.80 14.41 0.04
CA ILE A 416 -6.00 14.39 1.48
C ILE A 416 -6.47 12.98 1.86
N VAL A 417 -5.73 12.33 2.76
CA VAL A 417 -6.11 11.03 3.32
C VAL A 417 -6.13 11.15 4.84
N LEU A 418 -7.31 11.05 5.45
CA LEU A 418 -7.48 11.08 6.90
C LEU A 418 -8.30 9.88 7.38
N ASN A 419 -7.85 9.26 8.45
CA ASN A 419 -8.50 8.13 9.08
C ASN A 419 -8.15 8.10 10.57
N GLU A 420 -8.73 7.14 11.29
CA GLU A 420 -8.49 6.93 12.72
C GLU A 420 -7.01 6.82 13.10
N TYR A 421 -6.15 6.26 12.24
CA TYR A 421 -4.73 6.06 12.56
C TYR A 421 -3.90 7.33 12.37
N ASN A 422 -4.08 8.04 11.24
CA ASN A 422 -3.16 9.11 10.86
C ASN A 422 -3.62 10.53 11.25
N HIS A 423 -4.86 10.71 11.71
CA HIS A 423 -5.41 12.06 11.90
C HIS A 423 -4.66 12.89 12.96
N MET A 424 -4.14 12.27 14.01
CA MET A 424 -3.31 12.96 15.01
C MET A 424 -1.93 13.34 14.44
N GLN A 425 -1.33 12.45 13.64
CA GLN A 425 -0.09 12.74 12.93
C GLN A 425 -0.26 13.87 11.90
N ALA A 426 -1.49 14.05 11.40
CA ALA A 426 -1.88 15.18 10.55
C ALA A 426 -1.94 16.53 11.28
N GLY A 427 -1.79 16.55 12.60
CA GLY A 427 -1.88 17.77 13.40
C GLY A 427 -3.31 18.15 13.77
N SER A 428 -4.22 17.18 13.81
CA SER A 428 -5.57 17.39 14.33
C SER A 428 -5.55 17.73 15.81
N LYS A 429 -6.51 18.56 16.23
CA LYS A 429 -6.68 19.01 17.61
C LYS A 429 -7.97 18.43 18.17
N GLU A 430 -7.88 17.79 19.34
CA GLU A 430 -9.06 17.33 20.06
C GLU A 430 -9.92 18.53 20.47
N ILE A 431 -11.23 18.43 20.24
CA ILE A 431 -12.23 19.38 20.68
C ILE A 431 -12.74 18.87 22.02
N VAL A 432 -12.32 19.54 23.10
CA VAL A 432 -12.75 19.20 24.45
C VAL A 432 -14.04 19.95 24.76
N ILE A 433 -15.11 19.20 25.00
CA ILE A 433 -16.41 19.73 25.42
C ILE A 433 -16.51 19.57 26.93
N GLU A 434 -16.57 20.69 27.64
CA GLU A 434 -16.65 20.70 29.10
C GLU A 434 -17.98 20.12 29.60
N GLU A 435 -17.93 19.44 30.74
CA GLU A 435 -19.13 18.88 31.37
C GLU A 435 -20.12 20.01 31.73
N GLY A 436 -21.38 19.88 31.30
CA GLY A 436 -22.41 20.90 31.49
C GLY A 436 -22.37 22.08 30.51
N ALA A 437 -21.43 22.13 29.55
CA ALA A 437 -21.48 23.13 28.49
C ALA A 437 -22.52 22.75 27.43
N GLU A 438 -23.38 23.70 27.06
CA GLU A 438 -24.46 23.51 26.07
C GLU A 438 -24.09 24.04 24.68
N GLU A 439 -23.17 24.99 24.59
CA GLU A 439 -22.65 25.54 23.35
C GLU A 439 -21.18 25.94 23.50
N GLY A 440 -20.49 26.11 22.37
CA GLY A 440 -19.12 26.58 22.35
C GLY A 440 -18.62 26.97 20.96
N SER A 441 -17.40 27.49 20.91
CA SER A 441 -16.72 27.80 19.65
C SER A 441 -15.30 27.28 19.64
N ILE A 442 -14.81 26.98 18.45
CA ILE A 442 -13.49 26.46 18.16
C ILE A 442 -12.85 27.41 17.18
N ASN A 443 -11.76 28.05 17.59
CA ASN A 443 -10.88 28.74 16.67
C ASN A 443 -9.75 27.78 16.29
N PRO A 444 -9.81 27.17 15.09
CA PRO A 444 -8.83 26.15 14.73
C PRO A 444 -7.44 26.75 14.44
N GLY A 445 -7.35 28.08 14.26
CA GLY A 445 -6.13 28.83 13.95
C GLY A 445 -5.74 28.76 12.47
N GLY A 446 -4.64 29.41 12.08
CA GLY A 446 -4.06 29.26 10.74
C GLY A 446 -4.91 29.75 9.57
N GLY A 447 -5.86 30.65 9.79
CA GLY A 447 -6.79 31.10 8.73
C GLY A 447 -7.90 30.09 8.42
N GLY A 448 -8.16 29.13 9.32
CA GLY A 448 -9.36 28.29 9.29
C GLY A 448 -10.61 29.03 9.78
N THR A 449 -11.76 28.52 9.38
CA THR A 449 -13.08 29.05 9.76
C THR A 449 -13.34 28.80 11.26
N ILE A 450 -13.84 29.80 12.00
CA ILE A 450 -14.34 29.57 13.36
C ILE A 450 -15.56 28.65 13.27
N MET A 451 -15.50 27.55 14.02
CA MET A 451 -16.59 26.59 14.12
C MET A 451 -17.32 26.80 15.45
N THR A 452 -18.62 26.61 15.47
CA THR A 452 -19.44 26.59 16.67
C THR A 452 -19.99 25.19 16.86
N TRP A 453 -20.37 24.86 18.08
CA TRP A 453 -21.09 23.63 18.38
C TRP A 453 -22.14 23.89 19.46
N SER A 454 -23.22 23.12 19.43
CA SER A 454 -24.29 23.15 20.42
C SER A 454 -24.86 21.76 20.67
N LYS A 455 -25.36 21.51 21.88
CA LYS A 455 -26.15 20.33 22.21
C LYS A 455 -27.61 20.61 21.90
N GLU A 456 -28.20 19.83 21.01
CA GLU A 456 -29.64 19.96 20.74
C GLU A 456 -30.45 19.09 21.71
N GLU A 457 -31.30 19.72 22.54
CA GLU A 457 -32.22 19.02 23.46
C GLU A 457 -33.21 18.11 22.70
N ASP A 458 -33.64 18.54 21.50
CA ASP A 458 -34.64 17.84 20.68
C ASP A 458 -34.09 16.56 20.00
N ASN A 459 -32.76 16.41 19.92
CA ASN A 459 -32.09 15.29 19.26
C ASN A 459 -31.38 14.36 20.27
N GLY A 460 -31.87 14.32 21.51
CA GLY A 460 -31.32 13.44 22.55
C GLY A 460 -29.97 13.90 23.11
N GLY A 461 -29.60 15.17 22.92
CA GLY A 461 -28.35 15.75 23.41
C GLY A 461 -27.13 15.48 22.51
N GLU A 462 -27.34 15.15 21.23
CA GLU A 462 -26.24 15.09 20.26
C GLU A 462 -25.62 16.47 20.01
N ILE A 463 -24.32 16.47 19.71
CA ILE A 463 -23.56 17.69 19.43
C ILE A 463 -23.64 17.97 17.93
N GLU A 464 -24.19 19.13 17.59
CA GLU A 464 -24.19 19.67 16.23
C GLU A 464 -23.06 20.67 16.05
N PHE A 465 -22.45 20.70 14.85
CA PHE A 465 -21.39 21.63 14.50
C PHE A 465 -21.86 22.56 13.39
N ASP A 466 -21.59 23.85 13.57
CA ASP A 466 -21.83 24.89 12.57
C ASP A 466 -20.62 25.83 12.45
N PHE A 467 -20.72 26.87 11.65
CA PHE A 467 -19.69 27.90 11.51
C PHE A 467 -20.32 29.28 11.35
N ASP A 468 -19.65 30.29 11.91
CA ASP A 468 -20.06 31.67 11.70
C ASP A 468 -19.78 32.09 10.25
N SER A 469 -20.80 32.06 9.40
CA SER A 469 -20.79 32.80 8.13
C SER A 469 -21.35 34.20 8.36
N PRO A 470 -20.55 35.28 8.21
CA PRO A 470 -21.08 36.63 8.29
C PRO A 470 -22.00 37.01 7.11
N PHE A 471 -22.32 36.07 6.20
CA PHE A 471 -23.14 36.28 5.00
C PHE A 471 -23.99 35.07 4.65
#